data_AF-A0A7R8ZHU5-F1
#
_entry.id   AF-A0A7R8ZHU5-F1
#
_cell.length_a   1.000
_cell.length_b   1.000
_cell.length_c   1.000
_cell.angle_alpha   90.00
_cell.angle_beta   90.00
_cell.angle_gamma   90.00
#
_symmetry.space_group_name_H-M   'P 1'
#
loop_
_entity.id
_entity.type
_entity.pdbx_description
1 polymer ?
#
loop_
_entity_poly.entity_id
_entity_poly.type
_entity_poly.pdbx_seq_one_letter_code
_entity_poly.pdbx_strand_id
1 'polypeptide(L)' 'MEGDVGGALVVGGVQVGVLSWGERCALEGYPGVSTKISHYRGWIQMNTGKSPLEFREGSLLEFREEASSRVP' A
#
# COMPACT_ATOMS: atom_id res chain seq x y z
N MET A 1 -7.27 -6.36 14.87
CA MET A 1 -6.08 -5.70 14.31
C MET A 1 -6.28 -4.22 14.54
N GLU A 2 -5.67 -3.67 15.57
CA GLU A 2 -5.82 -2.26 15.96
C GLU A 2 -4.50 -1.58 15.60
N GLY A 3 -4.53 -0.50 14.81
CA GLY A 3 -3.32 0.27 14.45
C GLY A 3 -2.73 -0.02 13.06
N ASP A 4 -2.94 -1.21 12.50
CA ASP A 4 -2.53 -1.51 11.11
C ASP A 4 -3.61 -1.14 10.08
N VAL A 5 -4.83 -0.82 10.53
CA VAL A 5 -5.94 -0.44 9.65
C VAL A 5 -5.56 0.83 8.87
N GLY A 6 -5.70 0.78 7.55
CA GLY A 6 -5.18 1.81 6.63
C GLY A 6 -3.77 1.54 6.11
N GLY A 7 -3.06 0.55 6.65
CA GLY A 7 -1.74 0.14 6.20
C GLY A 7 -1.72 -0.51 4.82
N ALA A 8 -0.54 -0.50 4.19
CA ALA A 8 -0.32 -1.01 2.84
C ALA A 8 -0.11 -2.53 2.82
N LEU A 9 -0.89 -3.25 2.02
CA LEU A 9 -0.57 -4.63 1.63
C LEU A 9 0.23 -4.60 0.31
N VAL A 10 1.49 -4.99 0.37
CA VAL A 10 2.43 -4.94 -0.77
C VAL A 10 2.81 -6.35 -1.22
N VAL A 11 2.73 -6.59 -2.53
CA VAL A 11 3.14 -7.85 -3.17
C VAL A 11 4.06 -7.51 -4.35
N GLY A 12 5.29 -8.02 -4.34
CA GLY A 12 6.25 -7.76 -5.42
C GLY A 12 6.55 -6.27 -5.64
N GLY A 13 6.59 -5.48 -4.56
CA GLY A 13 6.82 -4.03 -4.63
C GLY A 13 5.60 -3.20 -5.05
N VAL A 14 4.46 -3.83 -5.31
CA VAL A 14 3.22 -3.14 -5.69
C VAL A 14 2.23 -3.17 -4.53
N GLN A 15 1.71 -2.01 -4.14
CA GLN A 15 0.61 -1.95 -3.17
C GLN A 15 -0.68 -2.46 -3.83
N VAL A 16 -1.19 -3.58 -3.33
CA VAL A 16 -2.40 -4.26 -3.87
C VAL A 16 -3.62 -4.06 -2.99
N GLY A 17 -3.43 -3.68 -1.73
CA GLY A 17 -4.53 -3.45 -0.81
C GLY A 17 -4.24 -2.41 0.27
N VAL A 18 -5.32 -1.96 0.90
CA VAL A 18 -5.33 -1.19 2.14
C VAL A 18 -5.96 -2.07 3.21
N LEU A 19 -5.27 -2.34 4.31
CA LEU A 19 -5.81 -3.20 5.36
C LEU A 19 -7.09 -2.57 5.93
N SER A 20 -8.18 -3.33 5.97
CA SER A 20 -9.49 -2.84 6.38
C SER A 20 -9.86 -3.37 7.75
N TRP A 21 -10.01 -4.70 7.89
CA TRP A 21 -10.41 -5.32 9.15
C TRP A 21 -9.98 -6.78 9.20
N GLY A 22 -10.16 -7.39 10.37
CA GLY A 22 -10.01 -8.82 10.60
C GLY A 22 -10.53 -9.16 11.99
N GLU A 23 -11.08 -10.35 12.16
CA GLU A 23 -11.72 -10.80 13.41
C GLU A 23 -10.78 -10.65 14.62
N ARG A 24 -9.56 -11.18 14.50
CA ARG A 24 -8.47 -11.03 15.47
C ARG A 24 -7.13 -11.02 14.72
N CYS A 25 -6.07 -10.58 15.39
CA CYS A 25 -4.74 -10.65 14.80
C CYS A 25 -4.31 -12.13 14.70
N ALA A 26 -3.91 -12.55 13.50
CA ALA A 26 -3.36 -13.88 13.21
C ALA A 26 -4.23 -15.06 13.70
N LEU A 27 -5.56 -14.94 13.64
CA LEU A 27 -6.46 -16.04 13.98
C LEU A 27 -6.56 -17.03 12.82
N GLU A 28 -6.23 -18.28 13.09
CA GLU A 28 -6.30 -19.36 12.12
C GLU A 28 -7.72 -19.51 11.55
N GLY A 29 -7.83 -19.66 10.23
CA GLY A 29 -9.11 -19.76 9.53
C GLY A 29 -9.82 -18.43 9.28
N TYR A 30 -9.35 -17.33 9.87
CA TYR A 30 -9.94 -15.99 9.71
C TYR A 30 -8.91 -15.03 9.11
N PRO A 31 -8.80 -14.97 7.77
CA PRO A 31 -7.85 -14.09 7.10
C PRO A 31 -8.21 -12.61 7.34
N GLY A 32 -7.19 -11.77 7.33
CA GLY A 32 -7.39 -10.31 7.26
C GLY A 32 -8.02 -9.91 5.93
N VAL A 33 -8.87 -8.89 5.97
CA VAL A 33 -9.59 -8.35 4.81
C VAL A 33 -9.00 -6.99 4.44
N SER A 34 -8.64 -6.83 3.17
CA SER A 34 -8.08 -5.58 2.62
C SER A 34 -8.92 -5.05 1.46
N THR A 35 -9.04 -3.73 1.36
CA THR A 35 -9.65 -3.06 0.20
C THR A 35 -8.81 -3.29 -1.05
N LYS A 36 -9.43 -3.80 -2.12
CA LYS A 36 -8.75 -4.10 -3.40
C LYS A 36 -8.47 -2.82 -4.19
N ILE A 37 -7.23 -2.33 -4.18
CA ILE A 37 -6.84 -1.06 -4.83
C ILE A 37 -7.16 -1.05 -6.32
N SER A 38 -7.00 -2.19 -7.01
CA SER A 38 -7.27 -2.27 -8.45
C SER A 38 -8.71 -1.93 -8.83
N HIS A 39 -9.68 -2.12 -7.92
CA HIS A 39 -11.08 -1.75 -8.13
C HIS A 39 -11.30 -0.23 -8.07
N TYR A 40 -10.51 0.49 -7.25
CA TYR A 40 -10.69 1.93 -6.99
C TYR A 40 -9.73 2.83 -7.78
N ARG A 41 -8.98 2.29 -8.75
CA ARG A 41 -7.96 3.08 -9.49
C ARG A 41 -8.52 4.36 -10.12
N GLY A 42 -9.73 4.32 -10.67
CA GLY A 42 -10.37 5.49 -11.27
C GLY A 42 -10.67 6.58 -10.23
N TRP A 43 -11.25 6.18 -9.09
CA TRP A 43 -11.51 7.09 -7.96
C TRP A 43 -10.22 7.70 -7.42
N ILE A 44 -9.16 6.89 -7.25
CA ILE A 44 -7.86 7.38 -6.77
C ILE A 44 -7.29 8.42 -7.73
N GLN A 45 -7.31 8.16 -9.04
CA GLN A 45 -6.81 9.10 -10.05
C GLN A 45 -7.59 10.42 -10.02
N MET A 46 -8.93 10.33 -9.96
CA MET A 46 -9.79 11.50 -9.91
C MET A 46 -9.53 12.40 -8.68
N ASN A 47 -9.18 11.80 -7.54
CA ASN A 47 -8.99 12.55 -6.29
C ASN A 47 -7.54 12.95 -6.00
N THR A 48 -6.56 12.38 -6.71
CA THR A 48 -5.13 12.68 -6.51
C THR A 48 -4.49 13.42 -7.68
N GLY A 49 -5.13 13.42 -8.85
CA GLY A 49 -4.55 13.96 -10.09
C GLY A 49 -3.36 13.14 -10.62
N LYS A 50 -2.99 12.03 -9.96
CA LYS A 50 -1.87 11.19 -10.38
C LYS A 50 -2.27 10.27 -11.52
N SER A 51 -1.51 10.31 -12.62
CA SER A 51 -1.72 9.42 -13.74
C SER A 51 -1.25 7.99 -13.43
N PRO A 52 -1.76 6.96 -14.12
CA PRO A 52 -1.26 5.58 -14.00
C PRO A 52 0.26 5.42 -14.20
N LEU A 53 0.89 6.36 -14.91
CA LEU A 53 2.33 6.34 -15.21
C LEU A 53 3.15 6.83 -14.01
N GLU A 54 2.66 7.84 -13.28
CA GLU A 54 3.34 8.37 -12.09
C GLU A 54 3.39 7.37 -10.93
N PHE A 55 2.41 6.45 -10.84
CA PHE A 55 2.46 5.36 -9.86
C PHE A 55 3.61 4.36 -10.11
N ARG A 56 4.17 4.31 -11.32
CA ARG A 56 5.30 3.43 -11.64
C ARG A 56 6.67 4.08 -11.41
N GLU A 57 6.77 5.40 -11.54
CA GLU A 57 8.04 6.12 -11.44
C GLU A 57 8.45 6.47 -10.01
N GLY A 58 7.49 6.69 -9.09
CA GLY A 58 7.78 7.02 -7.69
C GLY A 58 8.52 5.93 -6.89
N SER A 59 8.64 4.70 -7.41
CA SER A 59 9.25 3.57 -6.68
C SER A 59 10.76 3.37 -6.94
N LEU A 60 11.41 4.13 -7.82
CA LEU A 60 12.84 3.93 -8.09
C LEU A 60 13.70 5.14 -7.75
N LEU A 61 13.12 6.35 -7.76
CA LEU A 61 13.86 7.57 -7.45
C LEU A 61 13.82 7.91 -5.94
N GLU A 62 12.72 7.65 -5.23
CA GLU A 62 12.62 7.95 -3.79
C GLU A 62 13.47 7.01 -2.91
N PHE A 63 13.64 5.74 -3.30
CA PHE A 63 14.47 4.79 -2.54
C PHE A 63 15.97 5.11 -2.57
N ARG A 64 16.43 5.95 -3.52
CA ARG A 64 17.84 6.34 -3.61
C ARG A 64 18.20 7.44 -2.61
N GLU A 65 17.26 8.29 -2.24
CA GLU A 65 17.52 9.37 -1.27
C GLU A 65 17.55 8.84 0.18
N GLU A 66 16.68 7.89 0.54
CA GLU A 66 16.61 7.39 1.92
C GLU A 66 17.80 6.49 2.33
N ALA A 67 18.47 5.86 1.35
CA ALA A 67 19.66 5.05 1.59
C ALA A 67 20.94 5.88 1.86
N SER A 68 20.96 7.18 1.52
CA SER A 68 22.15 8.02 1.67
C SER A 68 22.26 8.70 3.05
N SER A 69 21.19 8.70 3.85
CA SER A 69 21.10 9.44 5.12
C SER A 69 21.39 8.58 6.38
N ARG A 70 21.75 7.30 6.24
CA ARG A 70 21.96 6.41 7.39
C ARG A 70 23.28 5.63 7.26
N VAL A 71 24.38 6.37 7.35
CA VAL A 71 25.71 5.84 7.70
C VAL A 71 26.21 6.71 8.86
N PRO A 72 26.44 6.18 10.08
CA PRO A 72 27.26 6.89 11.06
C PRO A 72 28.72 6.97 10.60
#